data_AF-A0A1I6QLE6-F1
#
_entry.id   AF-A0A1I6QLE6-F1
#
_cell.length_a   1.000
_cell.length_b   1.000
_cell.length_c   1.000
_cell.angle_alpha   90.00
_cell.angle_beta   90.00
_cell.angle_gamma   90.00
#
_symmetry.space_group_name_H-M   'P 1'
#
loop_
_entity.id
_entity.type
_entity.pdbx_description
1 polymer ?
#
loop_
_entity_poly.entity_id
_entity_poly.type
_entity_poly.pdbx_seq_one_letter_code
_entity_poly.pdbx_strand_id
1 'polypeptide(L)'
;MRLLSVLAFCLTIAGSISAQTVDDLADYVAGMPRGMLGIPAYWLEMESAVGWERMILVIGYANNQSICSMLEGMARESSPGRRFKCSEAN
;
A
#
# COMPACT_ATOMS: atom_id res chain seq x y z
N MET A 1 20.70 25.84 27.56
CA MET A 1 20.77 25.00 26.34
C MET A 1 20.72 23.49 26.65
N ARG A 2 19.80 23.03 27.51
CA ARG A 2 19.65 21.59 27.85
C ARG A 2 18.21 21.06 27.74
N LEU A 3 17.25 21.92 27.40
CA LEU A 3 15.83 21.58 27.30
C LEU A 3 15.37 21.18 25.89
N LEU A 4 16.19 21.43 24.86
CA LEU A 4 15.85 21.10 23.46
C LEU A 4 16.13 19.65 23.07
N SER A 5 16.91 18.89 23.86
CA SER A 5 17.30 17.53 23.52
C SER A 5 16.29 16.46 23.93
N VAL A 6 15.37 16.76 24.85
CA VAL A 6 14.38 15.78 25.34
C VAL A 6 13.16 15.68 24.41
N LEU A 7 12.79 16.76 23.71
CA LEU A 7 11.64 16.76 22.80
C LEU A 7 11.88 15.96 21.50
N ALA A 8 13.14 15.77 21.09
CA ALA A 8 13.47 15.03 19.87
C ALA A 8 13.37 13.50 20.04
N PHE A 9 13.39 12.98 21.27
CA PHE A 9 13.40 11.54 21.53
C PHE A 9 11.99 10.93 21.60
N CYS A 10 10.95 11.72 21.87
CA CYS A 10 9.57 11.24 21.85
C CYS A 10 8.96 11.14 20.45
N LEU A 11 9.54 11.82 19.44
CA LEU A 11 9.00 11.81 18.08
C LEU A 11 9.41 10.57 17.26
N THR A 12 10.36 9.76 17.73
CA THR A 12 10.92 8.64 16.95
C THR A 12 10.27 7.29 17.23
N ILE A 13 9.48 7.13 18.30
CA ILE A 13 8.95 5.83 18.72
C ILE A 13 7.59 5.50 18.07
N ALA A 14 6.88 6.51 17.54
CA ALA A 14 5.54 6.29 16.97
C ALA A 14 5.55 5.73 15.52
N GLY A 15 6.69 5.69 14.83
CA GLY A 15 6.77 5.35 13.40
C GLY A 15 7.07 3.88 13.08
N SER A 16 7.52 3.07 14.04
CA SER A 16 8.14 1.76 13.74
C SER A 16 7.18 0.57 13.74
N ILE A 17 5.95 0.72 14.23
CA ILE A 17 5.04 -0.42 14.43
C ILE A 17 4.24 -0.73 13.14
N SER A 18 4.06 0.24 12.24
CA SER A 18 3.19 0.07 11.07
C SER A 18 3.85 -0.56 9.84
N ALA A 19 5.19 -0.55 9.75
CA ALA A 19 5.89 -1.04 8.56
C ALA A 19 5.98 -2.57 8.51
N GLN A 20 6.33 -3.23 9.63
CA GLN A 20 6.50 -4.70 9.68
C GLN A 20 5.25 -5.45 9.25
N THR A 21 4.07 -5.01 9.69
CA THR A 21 2.81 -5.70 9.37
C THR A 21 2.42 -5.62 7.90
N VAL A 22 2.83 -4.57 7.18
CA VAL A 22 2.50 -4.38 5.76
C VAL A 22 3.43 -5.20 4.87
N ASP A 23 4.71 -5.30 5.23
CA ASP A 23 5.67 -6.12 4.50
C ASP A 23 5.34 -7.61 4.66
N ASP A 24 5.02 -8.07 5.87
CA ASP A 24 4.58 -9.45 6.13
C ASP A 24 3.32 -9.82 5.32
N LEU A 25 2.38 -8.88 5.21
CA LEU A 25 1.15 -9.07 4.42
C LEU A 25 1.47 -9.16 2.92
N ALA A 26 2.39 -8.33 2.44
CA ALA A 26 2.75 -8.35 1.02
C ALA A 26 3.44 -9.66 0.63
N ASP A 27 4.35 -10.16 1.47
CA ASP A 27 5.03 -11.44 1.25
C ASP A 27 4.03 -12.60 1.30
N TYR A 28 3.08 -12.56 2.23
CA TYR A 28 1.99 -13.54 2.29
C TYR A 28 1.12 -13.52 1.03
N VAL A 29 0.74 -12.33 0.55
CA VAL A 29 -0.09 -12.17 -0.64
C VAL A 29 0.65 -12.64 -1.89
N ALA A 30 1.95 -12.37 -2.01
CA ALA A 30 2.78 -12.85 -3.12
C ALA A 30 2.83 -14.39 -3.22
N GLY A 31 2.74 -15.09 -2.08
CA GLY A 31 2.65 -16.55 -2.01
C GLY A 31 1.23 -17.11 -2.17
N MET A 32 0.21 -16.26 -2.21
CA MET A 32 -1.18 -16.72 -2.28
C MET A 32 -1.46 -17.35 -3.66
N PRO A 33 -2.15 -18.50 -3.73
CA PRO A 33 -2.59 -19.02 -5.01
C PRO A 33 -3.52 -18.02 -5.69
N ARG A 34 -3.42 -17.90 -7.02
CA ARG A 34 -4.42 -17.17 -7.80
C ARG A 34 -5.79 -17.79 -7.54
N GLY A 35 -6.84 -16.98 -7.59
CA GLY A 35 -8.20 -17.44 -7.31
C GLY A 35 -8.62 -18.61 -8.22
N MET A 36 -9.79 -19.20 -7.97
CA MET A 36 -10.28 -20.39 -8.70
C MET A 36 -10.26 -20.27 -10.23
N LEU A 37 -10.37 -19.04 -10.76
CA LEU A 37 -10.32 -18.71 -12.19
C LEU A 37 -8.94 -18.24 -12.68
N GLY A 38 -7.88 -18.42 -11.88
CA GLY A 38 -6.53 -17.93 -12.19
C GLY A 38 -6.38 -16.41 -12.13
N ILE A 39 -7.36 -15.70 -11.55
CA ILE A 39 -7.36 -14.23 -11.47
C ILE A 39 -6.35 -13.79 -10.39
N PRO A 40 -5.35 -12.98 -10.74
CA PRO A 40 -4.38 -12.49 -9.77
C PRO A 40 -4.99 -11.37 -8.92
N ALA A 41 -4.46 -11.20 -7.71
CA ALA A 41 -4.76 -10.04 -6.87
C ALA A 41 -3.94 -8.83 -7.34
N TYR A 42 -4.39 -7.63 -6.99
CA TYR A 42 -3.73 -6.39 -7.36
C TYR A 42 -3.56 -5.48 -6.16
N TRP A 43 -2.41 -4.80 -6.06
CA TRP A 43 -2.21 -3.69 -5.14
C TRP A 43 -2.55 -2.38 -5.84
N LEU A 44 -3.34 -1.53 -5.18
CA LEU A 44 -3.31 -0.10 -5.43
C LEU A 44 -2.13 0.47 -4.66
N GLU A 45 -1.15 1.00 -5.38
CA GLU A 45 0.03 1.63 -4.83
C GLU A 45 -0.03 3.15 -4.99
N MET A 46 0.68 3.84 -4.09
CA MET A 46 0.79 5.28 -4.07
C MET A 46 2.24 5.70 -3.90
N GLU A 47 2.68 6.68 -4.66
CA GLU A 47 4.04 7.21 -4.53
C GLU A 47 4.17 8.09 -3.29
N SER A 48 5.21 7.82 -2.51
CA SER A 48 5.64 8.59 -1.36
C SER A 48 7.13 8.94 -1.48
N ALA A 49 7.68 9.62 -0.47
CA ALA A 49 9.10 9.98 -0.44
C ALA A 49 10.05 8.76 -0.36
N VAL A 50 9.55 7.60 0.07
CA VAL A 50 10.35 6.37 0.25
C VAL A 50 10.13 5.34 -0.86
N GLY A 51 9.24 5.61 -1.81
CA GLY A 51 8.95 4.73 -2.93
C GLY A 51 7.45 4.53 -3.13
N TRP A 52 7.07 3.38 -3.69
CA TRP A 52 5.67 3.02 -3.88
C TRP A 52 5.16 2.25 -2.67
N GLU A 53 4.12 2.78 -2.04
CA GLU A 53 3.50 2.21 -0.85
C GLU A 53 2.21 1.48 -1.23
N ARG A 54 2.03 0.25 -0.71
CA ARG A 54 0.84 -0.57 -0.92
C ARG A 54 -0.30 -0.05 -0.04
N MET A 55 -1.38 0.43 -0.66
CA MET A 55 -2.50 1.07 0.02
C MET A 55 -3.70 0.16 0.18
N ILE A 56 -4.11 -0.51 -0.90
CA ILE A 56 -5.32 -1.35 -0.94
C ILE A 56 -5.02 -2.64 -1.69
N LEU A 57 -5.38 -3.78 -1.12
CA LEU A 57 -5.38 -5.07 -1.80
C LEU A 57 -6.73 -5.31 -2.47
N VAL A 58 -6.73 -5.57 -3.77
CA VAL A 58 -7.90 -5.93 -4.58
C VAL A 58 -7.85 -7.41 -4.89
N ILE A 59 -8.77 -8.17 -4.30
CA ILE A 59 -8.86 -9.62 -4.45
C ILE A 59 -10.32 -10.07 -4.36
N GLY A 60 -10.65 -11.20 -5.00
CA GLY A 60 -11.97 -11.83 -4.91
C GLY A 60 -13.02 -11.35 -5.91
N TYR A 61 -12.67 -10.44 -6.83
CA TYR A 61 -13.54 -10.02 -7.92
C TYR A 61 -13.37 -10.89 -9.16
N ALA A 62 -14.40 -10.92 -10.01
CA ALA A 62 -14.35 -11.56 -11.31
C ALA A 62 -13.29 -10.95 -12.26
N ASN A 63 -12.90 -9.69 -12.00
CA ASN A 63 -11.80 -9.02 -12.68
C ASN A 63 -11.14 -8.00 -11.73
N ASN A 64 -10.13 -8.43 -10.98
CA ASN A 64 -9.43 -7.57 -10.00
C ASN A 64 -8.71 -6.39 -10.67
N GLN A 65 -8.21 -6.56 -11.90
CA GLN A 65 -7.51 -5.49 -12.63
C GLN A 65 -8.44 -4.31 -12.89
N SER A 66 -9.65 -4.58 -13.40
CA SER A 66 -10.65 -3.54 -13.67
C SER A 66 -11.06 -2.78 -12.40
N ILE A 67 -11.27 -3.51 -11.30
CA ILE A 67 -11.59 -2.89 -10.00
C ILE A 67 -10.42 -2.04 -9.49
N CYS A 68 -9.18 -2.50 -9.60
CA CYS A 68 -8.03 -1.71 -9.23
C CYS A 68 -7.93 -0.42 -10.07
N SER A 69 -8.09 -0.50 -11.39
CA SER A 69 -8.05 0.67 -12.28
C SER A 69 -9.16 1.69 -11.97
N MET A 70 -10.35 1.22 -11.61
CA MET A 70 -11.43 2.10 -11.14
C MET A 70 -11.03 2.84 -9.85
N LEU A 71 -10.47 2.13 -8.88
CA LEU A 71 -9.97 2.73 -7.63
C LEU A 71 -8.82 3.70 -7.86
N GLU A 72 -7.91 3.39 -8.79
CA GLU A 72 -6.84 4.30 -9.22
C GLU A 72 -7.42 5.61 -9.76
N GLY A 73 -8.45 5.54 -10.60
CA GLY A 73 -9.16 6.72 -11.12
C GLY A 73 -9.77 7.56 -10.01
N MET A 74 -10.54 6.94 -9.10
CA MET A 74 -11.15 7.62 -7.96
C MET A 74 -10.11 8.25 -7.01
N ALA A 75 -8.99 7.57 -6.79
CA ALA A 75 -7.90 8.07 -5.96
C ALA A 75 -7.22 9.29 -6.58
N ARG A 76 -7.00 9.28 -7.91
CA ARG A 76 -6.47 10.43 -8.65
C ARG A 76 -7.41 11.63 -8.62
N GLU A 77 -8.71 11.40 -8.78
CA GLU A 77 -9.72 12.47 -8.68
C GLU A 77 -9.75 13.08 -7.27
N SER A 78 -9.67 12.24 -6.24
CA SER A 78 -9.69 12.68 -4.84
C SER A 78 -8.38 13.32 -4.37
N SER A 79 -7.26 13.06 -5.07
CA SER A 79 -5.92 13.54 -4.71
C SER A 79 -5.05 13.80 -5.95
N PRO A 80 -5.31 14.86 -6.73
CA PRO A 80 -4.69 15.10 -8.03
C PRO A 80 -3.17 15.29 -8.00
N GLY A 81 -2.62 15.70 -6.86
CA GLY A 81 -1.17 15.90 -6.67
C GLY A 81 -0.40 14.62 -6.30
N ARG A 82 -1.08 13.48 -6.13
CA ARG A 82 -0.45 12.21 -5.76
C ARG A 82 -0.45 11.26 -6.96
N ARG A 83 0.57 10.40 -7.03
CA ARG A 83 0.70 9.40 -8.08
C ARG A 83 0.24 8.05 -7.55
N PHE A 84 -0.64 7.40 -8.32
CA PHE A 84 -1.20 6.10 -8.02
C PHE A 84 -1.00 5.16 -9.20
N LYS A 85 -0.84 3.87 -8.94
CA LYS A 85 -0.78 2.81 -9.95
C LYS A 85 -1.33 1.50 -9.40
N CYS A 86 -1.78 0.64 -10.28
CA CYS A 86 -2.05 -0.76 -9.98
C CYS A 86 -0.85 -1.67 -10.30
N SER A 87 -0.55 -2.61 -9.42
CA SER A 87 0.46 -3.66 -9.63
C SER A 87 -0.12 -5.03 -9.29
N GLU A 88 0.36 -6.07 -9.99
CA GLU A 88 -0.01 -7.44 -9.68
C GLU A 88 0.61 -7.87 -8.35
N ALA A 89 -0.16 -8.57 -7.54
CA ALA A 89 0.24 -8.95 -6.20
C ALA A 89 0.79 -10.38 -6.10
N ASN A 90 0.47 -11.29 -7.05
CA ASN A 90 0.85 -12.71 -7.05
C ASN A 90 0.82 -13.40 -8.43
#